data_AF-K2BQ61-F1
#
_entry.id   AF-K2BQ61-F1
#
_cell.length_a   1.000
_cell.length_b   1.000
_cell.length_c   1.000
_cell.angle_alpha   90.00
_cell.angle_beta   90.00
_cell.angle_gamma   90.00
#
_symmetry.space_group_name_H-M   'P 1'
#
loop_
_entity.id
_entity.type
_entity.pdbx_description
1 polymer ?
#
loop_
_entity_poly.entity_id
_entity_poly.type
_entity_poly.pdbx_seq_one_letter_code
_entity_poly.pdbx_strand_id
1 'polypeptide(L)'
;MKTRKVLKLGQGAQSTNIVEEDAPQENKEESRNRMLQVLSIATELGFSISLPIAGGAFLGQLLDTKFGTTPRMTLSLIFLGVFIGGANIYFIIKETRQKS
;
A
#
# COMPACT_ATOMS: atom_id res chain seq x y z
N MET A 1 -63.36 9.25 -34.96
CA MET A 1 -62.31 9.21 -33.90
C MET A 1 -62.38 7.83 -33.24
N LYS A 2 -61.30 7.04 -33.33
CA LYS A 2 -61.34 5.57 -33.18
C LYS A 2 -61.05 5.15 -31.73
N THR A 3 -62.05 4.63 -31.03
CA THR A 3 -61.92 4.03 -29.70
C THR A 3 -61.15 2.72 -29.79
N ARG A 4 -60.04 2.57 -29.05
CA ARG A 4 -59.39 1.28 -28.76
C ARG A 4 -58.90 1.32 -27.31
N LYS A 5 -59.69 0.77 -26.39
CA LYS A 5 -59.67 -0.63 -25.94
C LYS A 5 -58.39 -0.92 -25.16
N VAL A 6 -58.52 -0.75 -23.84
CA VAL A 6 -57.61 -1.23 -22.80
C VAL A 6 -57.31 -2.70 -23.04
N LEU A 7 -56.06 -3.00 -23.40
CA LEU A 7 -55.54 -4.34 -23.51
C LEU A 7 -54.64 -4.55 -22.29
N LYS A 8 -55.25 -4.99 -21.19
CA LYS A 8 -54.53 -5.71 -20.14
C LYS A 8 -54.10 -7.05 -20.74
N LEU A 9 -52.88 -7.12 -21.25
CA LEU A 9 -52.22 -8.38 -21.60
C LEU A 9 -51.04 -8.58 -20.65
N GLY A 10 -51.02 -9.73 -19.99
CA GLY A 10 -49.79 -10.31 -19.47
C GLY A 10 -49.49 -10.07 -17.99
N GLN A 11 -50.38 -10.52 -17.10
CA GLN A 11 -49.89 -11.15 -15.87
C GLN A 11 -49.22 -12.46 -16.30
N GLY A 12 -47.90 -12.57 -16.19
CA GLY A 12 -47.20 -13.80 -16.59
C GLY A 12 -45.72 -13.71 -16.93
N ALA A 13 -45.03 -12.59 -16.73
CA ALA A 13 -43.57 -12.56 -16.79
C ALA A 13 -43.02 -12.43 -15.37
N GLN A 14 -42.53 -13.55 -14.84
CA GLN A 14 -41.52 -13.56 -13.80
C GLN A 14 -40.37 -12.64 -14.21
N SER A 15 -40.38 -11.40 -13.74
CA SER A 15 -39.15 -10.64 -13.59
C SER A 15 -38.53 -11.10 -12.27
N THR A 16 -37.85 -12.23 -12.34
CA THR A 16 -36.68 -12.46 -11.50
C THR A 16 -35.84 -11.21 -11.68
N ASN A 17 -35.83 -10.33 -10.68
CA ASN A 17 -34.83 -9.27 -10.58
C ASN A 17 -33.51 -10.02 -10.45
N ILE A 18 -32.89 -10.27 -11.60
CA ILE A 18 -31.48 -10.56 -11.71
C ILE A 18 -30.84 -9.43 -10.92
N VAL A 19 -30.20 -9.78 -9.80
CA VAL A 19 -29.35 -8.86 -9.06
C VAL A 19 -28.36 -8.36 -10.10
N GLU A 20 -28.59 -7.14 -10.56
CA GLU A 20 -27.65 -6.39 -11.36
C GLU A 20 -26.41 -6.31 -10.48
N GLU A 21 -25.38 -7.04 -10.87
CA GLU A 21 -24.07 -6.94 -10.28
C GLU A 21 -23.62 -5.51 -10.56
N ASP A 22 -23.92 -4.62 -9.60
CA ASP A 22 -23.47 -3.24 -9.56
C ASP A 22 -21.95 -3.28 -9.62
N ALA A 23 -21.42 -3.23 -10.84
CA ALA A 23 -20.02 -3.00 -11.08
C ALA A 23 -19.68 -1.71 -10.31
N PRO A 24 -18.70 -1.74 -9.39
CA PRO A 24 -18.40 -0.58 -8.58
C PRO A 24 -18.05 0.56 -9.53
N GLN A 25 -18.89 1.61 -9.55
CA GLN A 25 -18.58 2.88 -10.18
C GLN A 25 -17.38 3.46 -9.42
N GLU A 26 -16.18 3.05 -9.83
CA GLU A 26 -14.92 3.45 -9.23
C GLU A 26 -14.83 4.96 -9.35
N ASN A 27 -15.11 5.67 -8.26
CA ASN A 27 -15.00 7.11 -8.25
C ASN A 27 -13.52 7.42 -8.53
N LYS A 28 -13.21 8.01 -9.70
CA LYS A 28 -11.85 8.34 -10.12
C LYS A 28 -11.09 9.13 -9.05
N GLU A 29 -11.79 9.96 -8.28
CA GLU A 29 -11.17 10.70 -7.18
C GLU A 29 -10.79 9.78 -6.02
N GLU A 30 -11.66 8.85 -5.65
CA GLU A 30 -11.39 7.88 -4.59
C GLU A 30 -10.25 6.92 -4.97
N SER A 31 -10.22 6.51 -6.24
CA SER A 31 -9.16 5.68 -6.84
C SER A 31 -7.81 6.38 -6.76
N ARG A 32 -7.78 7.66 -7.19
CA ARG A 32 -6.59 8.52 -7.12
C ARG A 32 -6.16 8.74 -5.67
N ASN A 33 -7.09 8.97 -4.75
CA ASN A 33 -6.78 9.16 -3.34
C ASN A 33 -6.19 7.90 -2.71
N ARG A 34 -6.74 6.71 -3.02
CA ARG A 34 -6.15 5.42 -2.61
C ARG A 34 -4.75 5.25 -3.19
N MET A 35 -4.55 5.57 -4.47
CA MET A 35 -3.24 5.48 -5.10
C MET A 35 -2.21 6.41 -4.44
N LEU A 36 -2.59 7.65 -4.14
CA LEU A 36 -1.76 8.61 -3.41
C LEU A 36 -1.45 8.13 -1.99
N GLN A 37 -2.43 7.53 -1.31
CA GLN A 37 -2.24 6.97 0.03
C GLN A 37 -1.24 5.80 0.01
N VAL A 38 -1.40 4.87 -0.93
CA VAL A 38 -0.46 3.74 -1.11
C VAL A 38 0.94 4.27 -1.43
N LEU A 39 1.05 5.27 -2.30
CA LEU A 39 2.33 5.87 -2.65
C LEU A 39 2.98 6.56 -1.45
N SER A 40 2.20 7.28 -0.63
CA SER A 40 2.69 7.94 0.59
C SER A 40 3.26 6.91 1.56
N ILE A 41 2.50 5.83 1.83
CA ILE A 41 2.94 4.76 2.73
C ILE A 41 4.20 4.07 2.18
N ALA A 42 4.22 3.74 0.88
CA ALA A 42 5.37 3.10 0.25
C ALA A 42 6.62 3.99 0.31
N THR A 43 6.44 5.30 0.12
CA THR A 43 7.54 6.28 0.17
C THR A 43 8.07 6.40 1.58
N GLU A 44 7.19 6.56 2.58
CA GLU A 44 7.58 6.64 3.99
C GLU A 44 8.34 5.39 4.43
N LEU A 45 7.82 4.20 4.13
CA LEU A 45 8.48 2.94 4.43
C LEU A 45 9.82 2.82 3.70
N GLY A 46 9.86 3.14 2.40
CA GLY A 46 11.08 3.12 1.61
C GLY A 46 12.16 4.04 2.18
N PHE A 47 11.81 5.26 2.57
CA PHE A 47 12.73 6.20 3.21
C PHE A 47 13.18 5.73 4.59
N SER A 48 12.27 5.20 5.43
CA SER A 48 12.60 4.72 6.78
C SER A 48 13.66 3.61 6.78
N ILE A 49 13.72 2.82 5.71
CA ILE A 49 14.69 1.72 5.54
C ILE A 49 15.92 2.19 4.77
N SER A 50 15.73 2.97 3.70
CA SER A 50 16.81 3.42 2.81
C SER A 50 17.78 4.37 3.53
N LEU A 51 17.29 5.30 4.37
CA LEU A 51 18.13 6.24 5.11
C LEU A 51 19.18 5.56 6.00
N PRO A 52 18.83 4.65 6.92
CA PRO A 52 19.81 4.00 7.78
C PRO A 52 20.74 3.07 6.99
N ILE A 53 20.29 2.44 5.90
CA ILE A 53 21.17 1.61 5.06
C ILE A 53 22.17 2.46 4.29
N ALA A 54 21.71 3.49 3.56
CA ALA A 54 22.56 4.38 2.78
C ALA A 54 23.49 5.20 3.69
N GLY A 55 22.95 5.72 4.80
CA GLY A 55 23.73 6.40 5.83
C GLY A 55 24.77 5.48 6.46
N GLY A 56 24.40 4.24 6.79
CA GLY A 56 25.31 3.22 7.31
C GLY A 56 26.42 2.85 6.33
N ALA A 57 26.09 2.68 5.04
CA ALA A 57 27.07 2.41 3.99
C ALA A 57 28.06 3.56 3.83
N PHE A 58 27.57 4.80 3.75
CA PHE A 58 28.40 5.99 3.59
C PHE A 58 29.31 6.23 4.79
N LEU A 59 28.76 6.18 6.01
CA LEU A 59 29.53 6.30 7.25
C LEU A 59 30.51 5.15 7.42
N GLY A 60 30.09 3.93 7.07
CA GLY A 60 30.91 2.74 7.13
C GLY A 60 32.12 2.83 6.20
N GLN A 61 31.93 3.33 4.98
CA GLN A 61 33.02 3.52 4.02
C GLN A 61 34.02 4.58 4.53
N LEU A 62 33.52 5.67 5.12
CA LEU A 62 34.37 6.70 5.72
C LEU A 62 35.20 6.13 6.89
N LEU A 63 34.58 5.29 7.73
CA LEU A 63 35.27 4.60 8.83
C LEU A 63 36.30 3.60 8.29
N ASP A 64 35.93 2.76 7.33
CA ASP A 64 36.83 1.76 6.76
C ASP A 64 38.07 2.42 6.12
N THR A 65 37.88 3.56 5.46
CA THR A 65 38.98 4.35 4.87
C THR A 65 39.89 4.96 5.95
N LYS A 66 39.32 5.45 7.06
CA LYS A 66 40.10 6.04 8.16
C LYS A 66 40.87 5.01 8.99
N PHE A 67 40.28 3.84 9.22
CA PHE A 67 40.87 2.79 10.05
C PHE A 67 41.70 1.78 9.25
N GLY A 68 41.71 1.88 7.92
CA GLY A 68 42.38 0.91 7.05
C GLY A 68 41.78 -0.49 7.14
N THR A 69 40.53 -0.60 7.62
CA THR A 69 39.84 -1.88 7.75
C THR A 69 39.33 -2.30 6.38
N THR A 70 39.55 -3.57 6.01
CA THR A 70 38.74 -4.31 5.03
C THR A 70 37.26 -4.04 5.32
N PRO A 71 36.30 -4.01 4.37
CA PRO A 71 34.98 -3.35 4.50
C PRO A 71 34.03 -3.98 5.55
N ARG A 72 34.50 -4.07 6.79
CA ARG A 72 33.93 -4.71 7.95
C ARG A 72 33.05 -3.70 8.68
N MET A 73 33.47 -2.44 8.77
CA MET A 73 32.63 -1.39 9.35
C MET A 73 31.46 -1.10 8.43
N THR A 74 31.68 -1.00 7.12
CA THR A 74 30.62 -0.86 6.11
C THR A 74 29.61 -1.99 6.20
N LEU A 75 30.07 -3.25 6.21
CA LEU A 75 29.15 -4.39 6.35
C LEU A 75 28.36 -4.32 7.66
N SER A 76 29.04 -4.07 8.78
CA SER A 76 28.39 -4.03 10.10
C SER A 76 27.35 -2.92 10.20
N LEU A 77 27.65 -1.74 9.66
CA LEU A 77 26.72 -0.61 9.64
C LEU A 77 25.53 -0.86 8.70
N ILE A 78 25.74 -1.51 7.55
CA ILE A 78 24.64 -1.91 6.67
C ILE A 78 23.75 -2.93 7.36
N PHE A 79 24.32 -3.98 7.97
CA PHE A 79 23.55 -4.97 8.73
C PHE A 79 22.76 -4.32 9.87
N LEU A 80 23.37 -3.38 10.58
CA LEU A 80 22.69 -2.60 11.61
C LEU A 80 21.55 -1.77 11.02
N GLY A 81 21.76 -1.11 9.88
CA GLY A 81 20.73 -0.35 9.17
C GLY A 81 19.54 -1.22 8.73
N VAL A 82 19.81 -2.41 8.20
CA VAL A 82 18.78 -3.40 7.85
C VAL A 82 18.01 -3.85 9.09
N PHE A 83 18.72 -4.11 10.20
CA PHE A 83 18.08 -4.54 11.45
C PHE A 83 17.18 -3.45 12.03
N ILE A 84 17.63 -2.19 12.02
CA ILE A 84 16.84 -1.03 12.46
C ILE A 84 15.61 -0.86 11.56
N GLY A 85 15.77 -0.93 10.24
CA GLY A 85 14.65 -0.83 9.30
C GLY A 85 13.61 -1.94 9.51
N GLY A 86 14.06 -3.19 9.65
CA GLY A 86 13.19 -4.32 9.93
C GLY A 86 12.50 -4.22 11.30
N ALA A 87 13.20 -3.76 12.33
CA ALA A 87 12.62 -3.53 13.65
C ALA A 87 11.55 -2.44 13.60
N ASN A 88 11.77 -1.36 12.83
CA ASN A 88 10.81 -0.27 12.69
C ASN A 88 9.47 -0.78 12.10
N ILE A 89 9.55 -1.57 11.03
CA ILE A 89 8.38 -2.23 10.42
C ILE A 89 7.69 -3.16 11.42
N TYR A 90 8.48 -3.96 12.16
CA TYR A 90 7.94 -4.85 13.19
C TYR A 90 7.16 -4.08 14.27
N PHE A 91 7.67 -2.94 14.72
CA PHE A 91 6.97 -2.09 15.69
C PHE A 91 5.65 -1.55 15.11
N ILE A 92 5.64 -1.05 13.88
CA ILE A 92 4.43 -0.54 13.21
C ILE A 92 3.35 -1.64 13.14
N ILE A 93 3.73 -2.86 12.74
CA ILE A 93 2.81 -4.00 12.66
C ILE A 93 2.32 -4.39 14.05
N LYS A 94 3.21 -4.46 15.04
CA LYS A 94 2.87 -4.83 16.42
C LYS A 94 1.90 -3.83 17.05
N GLU A 95 2.13 -2.53 16.85
CA GLU A 95 1.26 -1.48 17.39
C GLU A 95 -0.12 -1.52 16.74
N THR A 96 -0.19 -1.81 15.44
CA THR A 96 -1.46 -2.03 14.73
C THR A 96 -2.23 -3.24 15.31
N ARG A 97 -1.52 -4.31 15.70
CA ARG A 97 -2.12 -5.51 16.32
C ARG A 97 -2.58 -5.29 17.77
N GLN A 98 -1.96 -4.38 18.51
CA GLN A 98 -2.27 -4.20 19.95
C GLN A 98 -3.49 -3.30 20.21
N LYS A 99 -3.97 -2.60 19.17
CA LYS A 99 -5.11 -1.67 19.26
C LYS A 99 -6.45 -2.28 18.80
N SER A 100 -6.48 -3.58 18.49
CA SER A 100 -7.68 -4.37 18.11
C SER A 100 -7.99 -5.39 19.20
#